data_AF-C1BJB2-F1
#
_entry.id   AF-C1BJB2-F1
#
_cell.length_a   1.000
_cell.length_b   1.000
_cell.length_c   1.000
_cell.angle_alpha   90.00
_cell.angle_beta   90.00
_cell.angle_gamma   90.00
#
_symmetry.space_group_name_H-M   'P 1'
#
loop_
_entity.id
_entity.type
_entity.pdbx_description
1 polymer ?
#
loop_
_entity_poly.entity_id
_entity_poly.type
_entity_poly.pdbx_seq_one_letter_code
_entity_poly.pdbx_strand_id
1 'polypeptide(L)'
;MDQEALLKLKGLRGRPGQPGDMGPKGYNGDVGPEGSPGVPGPKGPPGGGADTPQKPRSAFSVERTGFSLPRYNEKITFQTAITSSPDFKMDTGIFTCKLPGVYYFVFHSMSKVDMCLKLHSEDKSERQLVFCDYSSGKPQVLTGGVVLTLKLNQKVWLEMYKDKQSDSIHKDTTDKKIVFNGFMLFGTE
;
A
#
# COMPACT_ATOMS: atom_id res chain seq x y z
N MET A 1 -71.69 65.83 45.52
CA MET A 1 -71.16 66.11 46.87
C MET A 1 -70.26 64.98 47.26
N ASP A 2 -69.10 65.37 47.77
CA ASP A 2 -67.82 64.75 47.52
C ASP A 2 -67.52 63.58 48.47
N GLN A 3 -67.06 62.48 47.87
CA GLN A 3 -66.69 61.21 48.50
C GLN A 3 -65.40 61.34 49.35
N GLU A 4 -64.81 62.54 49.40
CA GLU A 4 -63.48 62.84 49.94
C GLU A 4 -63.47 63.32 51.41
N ALA A 5 -64.61 63.72 51.99
CA ALA A 5 -64.64 64.36 53.32
C ALA A 5 -64.81 63.38 54.51
N LEU A 6 -65.44 62.22 54.31
CA LEU A 6 -65.82 61.31 55.42
C LEU A 6 -64.72 60.32 55.84
N LEU A 7 -63.63 60.24 55.08
CA LEU A 7 -62.49 59.39 55.42
C LEU A 7 -61.50 60.02 56.42
N LYS A 8 -61.64 61.31 56.75
CA LYS A 8 -60.60 62.09 57.46
C LYS A 8 -60.71 62.16 58.99
N LEU A 9 -61.62 61.44 59.66
CA LEU A 9 -61.89 61.76 61.08
C LEU A 9 -62.07 60.60 62.07
N LYS A 10 -61.27 59.52 62.06
CA LYS A 10 -60.99 58.83 63.34
C LYS A 10 -59.77 57.91 63.38
N GLY A 11 -58.85 58.32 64.26
CA GLY A 11 -58.04 57.51 65.17
C GLY A 11 -57.23 56.37 64.56
N LEU A 12 -55.93 56.60 64.39
CA LEU A 12 -55.01 55.53 64.02
C LEU A 12 -54.99 54.48 65.14
N ARG A 13 -55.21 53.21 64.76
CA ARG A 13 -55.15 52.04 65.65
C ARG A 13 -53.79 51.99 66.35
N GLY A 14 -53.80 51.70 67.66
CA GLY A 14 -52.58 51.54 68.45
C GLY A 14 -51.63 50.53 67.82
N ARG A 15 -50.32 50.79 67.94
CA ARG A 15 -49.32 49.93 67.30
C ARG A 15 -49.40 48.52 67.90
N PRO A 16 -49.43 47.46 67.07
CA PRO A 16 -49.38 46.08 67.55
C PRO A 16 -48.15 45.84 68.44
N GLY A 17 -48.29 44.94 69.42
CA GLY A 17 -47.17 44.49 70.26
C GLY A 17 -46.04 43.90 69.44
N GLN A 18 -44.82 43.90 69.99
CA GLN A 18 -43.69 43.33 69.27
C GLN A 18 -43.91 41.83 69.02
N PRO A 19 -43.61 41.35 67.80
CA PRO A 19 -43.69 39.93 67.48
C PRO A 19 -42.83 39.10 68.45
N GLY A 20 -43.31 37.92 68.84
CA GLY A 20 -42.53 36.97 69.63
C GLY A 20 -41.30 36.47 68.88
N ASP A 21 -40.32 35.95 69.62
CA ASP A 21 -39.07 35.45 69.05
C ASP A 21 -39.34 34.32 68.04
N MET A 22 -38.56 34.34 66.96
CA MET A 22 -38.69 33.36 65.87
C MET A 22 -38.32 31.96 66.37
N GLY A 23 -39.16 30.98 66.06
CA GLY A 23 -38.91 29.57 66.39
C GLY A 23 -37.62 29.05 65.74
N PRO A 24 -37.05 27.95 66.26
CA PRO A 24 -35.82 27.38 65.73
C PRO A 24 -35.99 27.00 64.25
N LYS A 25 -34.94 27.26 63.46
CA LYS A 25 -34.93 26.94 62.03
C LYS A 25 -35.08 25.42 61.84
N GLY A 26 -35.98 25.03 60.94
CA GLY A 26 -36.19 23.62 60.61
C GLY A 26 -34.92 22.95 60.07
N TYR A 27 -34.83 21.63 60.22
CA TYR A 27 -33.74 20.82 59.68
C TYR A 27 -33.68 20.93 58.15
N ASN A 28 -32.47 20.92 57.59
CA ASN A 28 -32.29 20.88 56.14
C ASN A 28 -32.83 19.56 55.59
N GLY A 29 -33.49 19.61 54.42
CA GLY A 29 -33.96 18.41 53.74
C GLY A 29 -32.81 17.54 53.23
N ASP A 30 -33.10 16.26 53.02
CA ASP A 30 -32.13 15.29 52.50
C ASP A 30 -31.64 15.67 51.09
N VAL A 31 -30.40 15.31 50.77
CA VAL A 31 -29.83 15.51 49.43
C VAL A 31 -30.60 14.65 48.43
N GLY A 32 -30.98 15.25 47.29
CA GLY A 32 -31.71 14.55 46.23
C GLY A 32 -30.90 13.40 45.61
N PRO A 33 -31.57 12.46 44.93
CA PRO A 33 -30.90 11.33 44.28
C PRO A 33 -29.97 11.79 43.15
N GLU A 34 -28.93 10.99 42.88
CA GLU A 34 -28.02 11.23 41.76
C GLU A 34 -28.76 11.16 40.42
N GLY A 35 -28.36 12.01 39.47
CA GLY A 35 -28.94 12.02 38.13
C GLY A 35 -28.61 10.75 37.34
N SER A 36 -29.48 10.38 36.40
CA SER A 36 -29.25 9.22 35.53
C SER A 36 -28.04 9.43 34.60
N PRO A 37 -27.31 8.36 34.21
CA PRO A 37 -26.25 8.45 33.21
C PRO A 37 -26.71 9.09 31.91
N GLY A 38 -25.81 9.83 31.25
CA GLY A 38 -26.06 10.40 29.92
C GLY A 38 -26.24 9.34 28.85
N VAL A 39 -26.95 9.69 27.78
CA VAL A 39 -27.13 8.80 26.61
C VAL A 39 -25.80 8.55 25.88
N PRO A 40 -25.55 7.34 25.37
CA PRO A 40 -24.38 7.06 24.54
C PRO A 40 -24.29 7.99 23.33
N GLY A 41 -23.07 8.39 22.98
CA GLY A 41 -22.82 9.18 21.77
C GLY A 41 -23.20 8.43 20.48
N PRO A 42 -23.40 9.16 19.37
CA PRO A 42 -23.71 8.54 18.08
C PRO A 42 -22.57 7.64 17.62
N LYS A 43 -22.92 6.55 16.94
CA LYS A 43 -21.95 5.66 16.30
C LYS A 43 -21.13 6.46 15.28
N GLY A 44 -19.81 6.29 15.30
CA GLY A 44 -18.94 6.88 14.28
C GLY A 44 -19.30 6.41 12.87
N PRO A 45 -18.90 7.16 11.82
CA PRO A 45 -19.14 6.77 10.45
C PRO A 45 -18.56 5.38 10.16
N PRO A 46 -19.20 4.58 9.28
CA PRO A 46 -18.64 3.30 8.84
C PRO A 46 -17.23 3.49 8.29
N GLY A 47 -16.27 2.66 8.72
CA GLY A 47 -14.94 2.66 8.12
C GLY A 47 -15.03 2.35 6.63
N GLY A 48 -14.39 3.16 5.79
CA GLY A 48 -14.36 2.94 4.35
C GLY A 48 -13.54 1.69 4.01
N GLY A 49 -14.20 0.57 3.73
CA GLY A 49 -13.50 -0.63 3.29
C GLY A 49 -14.44 -1.79 2.96
N ALA A 50 -14.79 -1.94 1.68
CA ALA A 50 -15.02 -3.22 1.01
C ALA A 50 -15.24 -3.08 -0.53
N ASP A 51 -15.72 -1.94 -1.03
CA ASP A 51 -16.14 -1.79 -2.45
C ASP A 51 -15.41 -0.69 -3.22
N THR A 52 -14.13 -0.44 -2.93
CA THR A 52 -13.29 0.17 -3.98
C THR A 52 -13.02 -0.92 -5.02
N PRO A 53 -13.32 -0.73 -6.31
CA PRO A 53 -12.84 -1.64 -7.36
C PRO A 53 -11.36 -1.86 -7.11
N GLN A 54 -10.94 -3.12 -6.91
CA GLN A 54 -9.51 -3.40 -6.74
C GLN A 54 -8.81 -2.79 -7.94
N LYS A 55 -8.01 -1.73 -7.69
CA LYS A 55 -7.21 -1.11 -8.74
C LYS A 55 -6.48 -2.22 -9.48
N PRO A 56 -6.49 -2.23 -10.82
CA PRO A 56 -5.86 -3.29 -11.59
C PRO A 56 -4.44 -3.55 -11.10
N ARG A 57 -4.13 -4.79 -10.74
CA ARG A 57 -2.81 -5.21 -10.22
C ARG A 57 -2.17 -6.15 -11.23
N SER A 58 -0.91 -5.91 -11.55
CA SER A 58 -0.09 -6.80 -12.36
C SER A 58 1.20 -7.07 -11.59
N ALA A 59 1.45 -8.33 -11.27
CA ALA A 59 2.65 -8.77 -10.58
C ALA A 59 2.97 -10.22 -10.97
N PHE A 60 4.22 -10.51 -11.31
CA PHE A 60 4.70 -11.87 -11.55
C PHE A 60 6.04 -12.09 -10.86
N SER A 61 6.29 -13.36 -10.55
CA SER A 61 7.59 -13.87 -10.12
C SER A 61 7.76 -15.25 -10.73
N VAL A 62 8.77 -15.41 -11.57
CA VAL A 62 9.05 -16.65 -12.30
C VAL A 62 10.49 -17.07 -12.08
N GLU A 63 10.70 -18.38 -12.12
CA GLU A 63 11.97 -19.01 -11.86
C GLU A 63 12.38 -19.90 -13.04
N ARG A 64 13.66 -19.76 -13.39
CA ARG A 64 14.39 -20.69 -14.24
C ARG A 64 15.40 -21.43 -13.38
N THR A 65 15.37 -22.75 -13.42
CA THR A 65 16.42 -23.63 -12.89
C THR A 65 16.96 -24.48 -14.01
N GLY A 66 18.28 -24.61 -14.14
CA GLY A 66 18.83 -25.49 -15.16
C GLY A 66 20.34 -25.57 -15.14
N PHE A 67 20.84 -26.63 -15.79
CA PHE A 67 22.27 -26.89 -15.91
C PHE A 67 22.90 -26.25 -17.15
N SER A 68 22.09 -25.66 -18.04
CA SER A 68 22.55 -25.02 -19.28
C SER A 68 22.00 -23.59 -19.43
N LEU A 69 22.83 -22.74 -20.04
CA LEU A 69 22.50 -21.36 -20.38
C LEU A 69 21.93 -21.28 -21.80
N PRO A 70 20.86 -20.47 -22.02
CA PRO A 70 20.41 -20.10 -23.37
C PRO A 70 21.54 -19.48 -24.19
N ARG A 71 21.47 -19.56 -25.52
CA ARG A 71 22.50 -18.94 -26.36
C ARG A 71 22.44 -17.41 -26.26
N TYR A 72 23.54 -16.75 -26.60
CA TYR A 72 23.56 -15.30 -26.67
C TYR A 72 22.46 -14.77 -27.60
N ASN A 73 21.84 -13.66 -27.18
CA ASN A 73 20.69 -13.01 -27.81
C ASN A 73 19.39 -13.84 -27.82
N GLU A 74 19.36 -14.99 -27.16
CA GLU A 74 18.10 -15.70 -26.91
C GLU A 74 17.41 -15.15 -25.66
N LYS A 75 16.08 -15.16 -25.71
CA LYS A 75 15.23 -14.79 -24.57
C LYS A 75 15.32 -15.86 -23.50
N ILE A 76 15.40 -15.45 -22.24
CA ILE A 76 15.40 -16.37 -21.11
C ILE A 76 13.96 -16.86 -20.89
N THR A 77 13.75 -18.17 -20.95
CA THR A 77 12.48 -18.83 -20.63
C THR A 77 12.51 -19.44 -19.23
N PHE A 78 11.32 -19.64 -18.66
CA PHE A 78 11.13 -20.01 -17.26
C PHE A 78 10.30 -21.30 -17.15
N GLN A 79 10.58 -22.11 -16.12
CA GLN A 79 9.91 -23.39 -15.90
C GLN A 79 8.87 -23.33 -14.78
N THR A 80 9.01 -22.37 -13.86
CA THR A 80 8.20 -22.32 -12.64
C THR A 80 7.66 -20.91 -12.41
N ALA A 81 6.38 -20.81 -12.06
CA ALA A 81 5.79 -19.58 -11.55
C ALA A 81 5.71 -19.64 -10.02
N ILE A 82 6.35 -18.69 -9.35
CA ILE A 82 6.18 -18.44 -7.91
C ILE A 82 4.91 -17.58 -7.70
N THR A 83 4.71 -16.60 -8.58
CA THR A 83 3.49 -15.81 -8.67
C THR A 83 3.15 -15.61 -10.14
N SER A 84 1.97 -16.08 -10.55
CA SER A 84 1.53 -16.01 -11.94
C SER A 84 0.81 -14.70 -12.24
N SER A 85 1.01 -14.19 -13.47
CA SER A 85 0.24 -13.11 -14.06
C SER A 85 -0.17 -13.52 -15.47
N PRO A 86 -1.39 -13.20 -15.93
CA PRO A 86 -1.77 -13.38 -17.32
C PRO A 86 -0.91 -12.53 -18.28
N ASP A 87 -0.21 -11.53 -17.76
CA ASP A 87 0.63 -10.61 -18.53
C ASP A 87 2.01 -11.23 -18.85
N PHE A 88 2.39 -12.34 -18.20
CA PHE A 88 3.69 -12.98 -18.39
C PHE A 88 3.56 -14.38 -19.00
N LYS A 89 4.30 -14.64 -20.08
CA LYS A 89 4.36 -15.94 -20.76
C LYS A 89 5.70 -16.62 -20.51
N MET A 90 5.70 -17.68 -19.71
CA MET A 90 6.93 -18.39 -19.27
C MET A 90 7.68 -19.09 -20.41
N ASP A 91 6.95 -19.65 -21.37
CA ASP A 91 7.46 -20.35 -22.55
C ASP A 91 8.25 -19.43 -23.50
N THR A 92 7.91 -18.15 -23.52
CA THR A 92 8.59 -17.12 -24.33
C THR A 92 9.50 -16.22 -23.50
N GLY A 93 9.30 -16.15 -22.18
CA GLY A 93 10.02 -15.26 -21.26
C GLY A 93 9.56 -13.81 -21.29
N ILE A 94 8.38 -13.54 -21.87
CA ILE A 94 7.96 -12.18 -22.23
C ILE A 94 6.82 -11.71 -21.32
N PHE A 95 7.03 -10.57 -20.66
CA PHE A 95 5.98 -9.74 -20.10
C PHE A 95 5.34 -8.88 -21.20
N THR A 96 4.01 -8.83 -21.27
CA THR A 96 3.25 -7.95 -22.16
C THR A 96 2.33 -7.07 -21.35
N CYS A 97 2.56 -5.76 -21.38
CA CYS A 97 1.76 -4.79 -20.62
C CYS A 97 0.28 -4.83 -21.04
N LYS A 98 -0.62 -5.21 -20.11
CA LYS A 98 -2.08 -5.12 -20.31
C LYS A 98 -2.71 -3.89 -19.66
N LEU A 99 -1.99 -3.27 -18.74
CA LEU A 99 -2.44 -2.13 -17.96
C LEU A 99 -1.36 -1.05 -18.04
N PRO A 100 -1.55 0.01 -18.83
CA PRO A 100 -0.58 1.10 -18.92
C PRO A 100 -0.22 1.66 -17.55
N GLY A 101 1.06 1.92 -17.32
CA GLY A 101 1.52 2.36 -16.01
C GLY A 101 3.02 2.31 -15.84
N VAL A 102 3.46 2.54 -14.61
CA VAL A 102 4.85 2.44 -14.20
C VAL A 102 5.07 1.13 -13.47
N TYR A 103 6.09 0.41 -13.91
CA TYR A 103 6.43 -0.94 -13.48
C TYR A 103 7.86 -0.99 -12.96
N TYR A 104 8.10 -1.81 -11.95
CA TYR A 104 9.46 -2.19 -11.56
C TYR A 104 9.72 -3.62 -11.99
N PHE A 105 10.83 -3.82 -12.69
CA PHE A 105 11.35 -5.13 -13.08
C PHE A 105 12.68 -5.37 -12.40
N VAL A 106 12.86 -6.56 -11.86
CA VAL A 106 14.10 -6.95 -11.17
C VAL A 106 14.36 -8.43 -11.35
N PHE A 107 15.61 -8.78 -11.59
CA PHE A 107 16.03 -10.18 -11.65
C PHE A 107 17.19 -10.46 -10.71
N HIS A 108 17.29 -11.71 -10.30
CA HIS A 108 18.40 -12.26 -9.54
C HIS A 108 18.88 -13.54 -10.23
N SER A 109 20.15 -13.59 -10.59
CA SER A 109 20.77 -14.73 -11.30
C SER A 109 21.92 -15.28 -10.47
N MET A 110 21.78 -16.53 -10.03
CA MET A 110 22.80 -17.27 -9.29
C MET A 110 23.58 -18.18 -10.24
N SER A 111 24.90 -18.04 -10.27
CA SER A 111 25.79 -18.80 -11.16
C SER A 111 27.20 -18.91 -10.59
N LYS A 112 27.98 -19.88 -11.08
CA LYS A 112 29.44 -20.00 -10.84
C LYS A 112 30.29 -19.57 -12.05
N VAL A 113 29.64 -19.17 -13.14
CA VAL A 113 30.28 -18.70 -14.39
C VAL A 113 29.93 -17.24 -14.65
N ASP A 114 30.70 -16.60 -15.53
CA ASP A 114 30.43 -15.24 -16.00
C ASP A 114 29.02 -15.12 -16.59
N MET A 115 28.24 -14.18 -16.09
CA MET A 115 26.86 -13.95 -16.49
C MET A 115 26.68 -12.50 -16.91
N CYS A 116 26.08 -12.30 -18.08
CA CYS A 116 25.60 -11.00 -18.52
C CYS A 116 24.17 -11.16 -19.00
N LEU A 117 23.27 -10.39 -18.42
CA LEU A 117 21.86 -10.37 -18.79
C LEU A 117 21.47 -8.97 -19.23
N LYS A 118 20.74 -8.91 -20.34
CA LYS A 118 20.13 -7.68 -20.83
C LYS A 118 18.66 -7.67 -20.45
N LEU A 119 18.22 -6.59 -19.82
CA LEU A 119 16.80 -6.33 -19.58
C LEU A 119 16.29 -5.50 -20.76
N HIS A 120 15.50 -6.12 -21.63
CA HIS A 120 15.03 -5.51 -22.86
C HIS A 120 13.63 -4.93 -22.67
N SER A 121 13.40 -3.72 -23.17
CA SER A 121 12.08 -3.11 -23.38
C SER A 121 11.88 -2.83 -24.88
N GLU A 122 10.67 -3.03 -25.42
CA GLU A 122 10.34 -2.67 -26.81
C GLU A 122 10.44 -1.15 -27.06
N ASP A 123 10.37 -0.33 -26.00
CA ASP A 123 10.62 1.10 -26.11
C ASP A 123 12.12 1.36 -26.32
N LYS A 124 12.48 1.74 -27.55
CA LYS A 124 13.86 2.00 -27.98
C LYS A 124 14.48 3.27 -27.39
N SER A 125 13.75 4.00 -26.54
CA SER A 125 14.28 5.20 -25.86
C SER A 125 15.27 4.85 -24.74
N GLU A 126 15.28 3.61 -24.26
CA GLU A 126 16.12 3.17 -23.15
C GLU A 126 17.52 2.76 -23.63
N ARG A 127 18.55 3.25 -22.90
CA ARG A 127 19.95 2.80 -23.05
C ARG A 127 20.02 1.29 -22.86
N GLN A 128 21.05 0.63 -23.41
CA GLN A 128 21.25 -0.80 -23.22
C GLN A 128 21.35 -1.14 -21.71
N LEU A 129 20.29 -1.69 -21.13
CA LEU A 129 20.24 -2.14 -19.73
C LEU A 129 20.90 -3.52 -19.62
N VAL A 130 22.23 -3.54 -19.66
CA VAL A 130 23.04 -4.74 -19.53
C VAL A 130 23.69 -4.76 -18.16
N PHE A 131 23.58 -5.90 -17.48
CA PHE A 131 24.20 -6.14 -16.19
C PHE A 131 25.09 -7.38 -16.31
N CYS A 132 26.32 -7.27 -15.82
CA CYS A 132 27.31 -8.35 -15.88
C CYS A 132 27.93 -8.60 -14.50
N ASP A 133 28.19 -9.86 -14.20
CA ASP A 133 29.02 -10.30 -13.09
C ASP A 133 29.97 -11.39 -13.59
N TYR A 134 31.23 -11.28 -13.18
CA TYR A 134 32.34 -12.10 -13.67
C TYR A 134 32.88 -12.94 -12.53
N SER A 135 32.78 -14.26 -12.67
CA SER A 135 33.10 -15.21 -11.61
C SER A 135 34.47 -15.83 -11.78
N SER A 136 35.17 -15.98 -10.66
CA SER A 136 36.38 -16.80 -10.55
C SER A 136 36.06 -18.27 -10.19
N GLY A 137 34.87 -18.77 -10.53
CA GLY A 137 34.41 -20.14 -10.22
C GLY A 137 33.67 -20.28 -8.88
N LYS A 138 33.42 -19.17 -8.18
CA LYS A 138 32.64 -19.14 -6.92
C LYS A 138 31.18 -18.78 -7.21
N PRO A 139 30.22 -19.29 -6.41
CA PRO A 139 28.83 -18.85 -6.52
C PRO A 139 28.73 -17.33 -6.33
N GLN A 140 28.04 -16.67 -7.26
CA GLN A 140 27.77 -15.24 -7.24
C GLN A 140 26.31 -14.97 -7.64
N VAL A 141 25.84 -13.77 -7.32
CA VAL A 141 24.49 -13.31 -7.62
C VAL A 141 24.56 -12.03 -8.44
N LEU A 142 24.28 -12.15 -9.74
CA LEU A 142 24.03 -11.01 -10.60
C LEU A 142 22.61 -10.49 -10.36
N THR A 143 22.47 -9.21 -10.05
CA THR A 143 21.17 -8.55 -9.92
C THR A 143 21.10 -7.33 -10.82
N GLY A 144 19.95 -7.12 -11.45
CA GLY A 144 19.66 -5.93 -12.24
C GLY A 144 18.19 -5.59 -12.16
N GLY A 145 17.86 -4.31 -12.30
CA GLY A 145 16.48 -3.85 -12.26
C GLY A 145 16.31 -2.46 -12.85
N VAL A 146 15.07 -2.14 -13.19
CA VAL A 146 14.69 -0.86 -13.80
C VAL A 146 13.22 -0.54 -13.51
N VAL A 147 12.93 0.76 -13.38
CA VAL A 147 11.57 1.28 -13.39
C VAL A 147 11.25 1.76 -14.81
N LEU A 148 10.18 1.25 -15.41
CA LEU A 148 9.76 1.58 -16.77
C LEU A 148 8.33 2.10 -16.79
N THR A 149 8.08 3.11 -17.61
CA THR A 149 6.73 3.49 -17.99
C THR A 149 6.34 2.71 -19.23
N LEU A 150 5.27 1.92 -19.14
CA LEU A 150 4.81 1.04 -20.21
C LEU A 150 3.45 1.47 -20.74
N LYS A 151 3.33 1.45 -22.07
CA LYS A 151 2.08 1.57 -22.84
C LYS A 151 1.49 0.19 -23.09
N LEU A 152 0.21 0.18 -23.46
CA LEU A 152 -0.51 -1.05 -23.80
C LEU A 152 0.26 -1.87 -24.85
N ASN A 153 0.40 -3.16 -24.58
CA ASN A 153 1.10 -4.17 -25.38
C ASN A 153 2.62 -4.01 -25.54
N GLN A 154 3.26 -3.01 -24.92
CA GLN A 154 4.73 -2.98 -24.85
C GLN A 154 5.24 -4.19 -24.07
N LYS A 155 6.38 -4.73 -24.54
CA LYS A 155 6.96 -5.96 -24.00
C LYS A 155 8.26 -5.71 -23.25
N VAL A 156 8.48 -6.53 -22.23
CA VAL A 156 9.72 -6.56 -21.43
C VAL A 156 10.17 -8.00 -21.24
N TRP A 157 11.47 -8.28 -21.36
CA TRP A 157 12.03 -9.61 -21.18
C TRP A 157 13.53 -9.57 -20.83
N LEU A 158 14.07 -10.72 -20.46
CA LEU A 158 15.51 -10.91 -20.26
C LEU A 158 16.12 -11.64 -21.46
N GLU A 159 17.34 -11.27 -21.83
CA GLU A 159 18.15 -11.96 -22.84
C GLU A 159 19.55 -12.26 -22.31
N MET A 160 20.12 -13.38 -22.77
CA MET A 160 21.54 -13.64 -22.55
C MET A 160 22.37 -12.69 -23.39
N TYR A 161 23.26 -11.91 -22.77
CA TYR A 161 24.09 -10.92 -23.45
C TYR A 161 25.54 -11.41 -23.57
N LYS A 162 26.18 -11.14 -24.71
CA LYS A 162 27.60 -11.38 -24.93
C LYS A 162 28.37 -10.10 -24.66
N ASP A 163 29.13 -10.07 -23.57
CA ASP A 163 30.20 -9.09 -23.32
C ASP A 163 31.55 -9.79 -23.45
N LYS A 164 32.30 -9.98 -22.35
CA LYS A 164 33.65 -10.57 -22.36
C LYS A 164 33.67 -12.05 -21.97
N GLN A 165 32.51 -12.66 -21.71
CA GLN A 165 32.43 -14.04 -21.23
C GLN A 165 33.04 -15.01 -22.27
N SER A 166 33.75 -16.03 -21.80
CA SER A 166 34.20 -17.14 -22.66
C SER A 166 33.01 -17.99 -23.14
N ASP A 167 33.08 -18.56 -24.34
CA ASP A 167 32.04 -19.48 -24.82
C ASP A 167 31.99 -20.80 -24.04
N SER A 168 33.01 -21.08 -23.21
CA SER A 168 33.01 -22.23 -22.30
C SER A 168 31.88 -22.19 -21.27
N ILE A 169 31.27 -21.04 -20.98
CA ILE A 169 30.14 -20.95 -20.03
C ILE A 169 28.93 -21.78 -20.48
N HIS A 170 28.77 -22.01 -21.80
CA HIS A 170 27.68 -22.85 -22.31
C HIS A 170 27.96 -24.36 -22.20
N LYS A 171 29.21 -24.74 -21.92
CA LYS A 171 29.60 -26.12 -21.64
C LYS A 171 29.55 -26.45 -20.15
N ASP A 172 29.50 -25.44 -19.29
CA ASP A 172 29.40 -25.60 -17.85
C ASP A 172 28.05 -26.25 -17.48
N THR A 173 28.10 -27.24 -16.57
CA THR A 173 26.94 -28.03 -16.13
C THR A 173 26.58 -27.82 -14.66
N THR A 174 27.15 -26.81 -13.98
CA THR A 174 26.75 -26.50 -12.60
C THR A 174 25.31 -25.98 -12.56
N ASP A 175 24.69 -25.94 -11.40
CA ASP A 175 23.35 -25.35 -11.28
C ASP A 175 23.40 -23.84 -11.57
N LYS A 176 22.36 -23.35 -12.27
CA LYS A 176 22.07 -21.93 -12.50
C LYS A 176 20.61 -21.68 -12.19
N LYS A 177 20.36 -20.58 -11.48
CA LYS A 177 19.01 -20.14 -11.12
C LYS A 177 18.80 -18.69 -11.51
N ILE A 178 17.69 -18.38 -12.16
CA ILE A 178 17.28 -17.01 -12.47
C ILE A 178 15.87 -16.81 -11.94
N VAL A 179 15.68 -15.80 -11.09
CA VAL A 179 14.36 -15.32 -10.68
C VAL A 179 14.12 -14.00 -11.38
N PHE A 180 13.01 -13.87 -12.10
CA PHE A 180 12.58 -12.62 -12.72
C PHE A 180 11.24 -12.18 -12.15
N ASN A 181 11.21 -10.94 -11.68
CA ASN A 181 10.05 -10.34 -11.05
C ASN A 181 9.67 -9.07 -11.81
N GLY A 182 8.38 -8.80 -11.85
CA GLY A 182 7.87 -7.52 -12.34
C GLY A 182 6.53 -7.21 -11.71
N PHE A 183 6.32 -5.97 -11.31
CA PHE A 183 5.06 -5.53 -10.73
C PHE A 183 4.78 -4.05 -11.01
N MET A 184 3.49 -3.72 -11.13
CA MET A 184 3.03 -2.35 -11.28
C MET A 184 3.22 -1.58 -9.98
N LEU A 185 3.81 -0.39 -10.08
CA LEU A 185 3.88 0.59 -8.99
C LEU A 185 2.64 1.49 -9.00
N PHE A 186 2.28 2.03 -10.17
CA PHE A 186 1.12 2.90 -10.35
C PHE A 186 0.62 2.84 -11.79
N GLY A 187 -0.70 2.73 -11.97
CA GLY A 187 -1.34 2.81 -13.29
C GLY A 187 -1.37 4.26 -13.80
N THR A 188 -1.28 4.44 -15.10
CA THR A 188 -1.58 5.71 -15.77
C THR A 188 -3.03 5.67 -16.22
N GLU A 189 -3.85 6.61 -15.72
CA GLU A 189 -5.26 6.77 -16.12
C GLU A 189 -5.44 6.99 -17.62
#